data_AF-A0A140DVE0-F1
#
_entry.id   AF-A0A140DVE0-F1
#
_cell.length_a   1.000
_cell.length_b   1.000
_cell.length_c   1.000
_cell.angle_alpha   90.00
_cell.angle_beta   90.00
_cell.angle_gamma   90.00
#
_symmetry.space_group_name_H-M   'P 1'
#
loop_
_entity.id
_entity.type
_entity.pdbx_description
1 polymer ?
#
loop_
_entity_poly.entity_id
_entity_poly.type
_entity_poly.pdbx_seq_one_letter_code
_entity_poly.pdbx_strand_id
1 'polypeptide(L)'
;MLEFLNAIGPVTVTGLFGIILWRLQAADADRKANRAKSDERMARIEANTAKLADHDLELATLTDIMEKLKEGIDTNGEGFKVIMRYMLQRYHAEYMIQGYITSHQLTEFLEAYEIYKAKGGNGTAKGWKEEICALSVRDDLHPGNPYLEMFKNKGETK
;
A
#
# COMPACT_ATOMS: atom_id res chain seq x y z
N MET A 1 14.04 -69.93 -44.53
CA MET A 1 14.48 -68.56 -44.18
C MET A 1 13.30 -67.59 -44.33
N LEU A 2 12.16 -67.88 -43.68
CA LEU A 2 10.90 -67.12 -43.83
C LEU A 2 10.04 -67.16 -42.55
N GLU A 3 10.62 -67.43 -41.37
CA GLU A 3 9.90 -67.35 -40.08
C GLU A 3 10.33 -66.16 -39.21
N PHE A 4 11.41 -65.45 -39.55
CA PHE A 4 11.86 -64.28 -38.79
C PHE A 4 11.13 -62.97 -39.13
N LEU A 5 10.28 -62.95 -40.16
CA LEU A 5 9.54 -61.74 -40.54
C LEU A 5 8.12 -61.64 -39.95
N ASN A 6 7.57 -62.70 -39.35
CA ASN A 6 6.18 -62.69 -38.87
C ASN A 6 6.04 -62.39 -37.36
N ALA A 7 7.15 -62.32 -36.62
CA ALA A 7 7.16 -62.10 -35.17
C ALA A 7 7.63 -60.70 -34.73
N ILE A 8 8.17 -59.88 -35.65
CA ILE A 8 8.72 -58.54 -35.31
C ILE A 8 7.68 -57.43 -35.55
N GLY A 9 6.58 -57.73 -36.24
CA GLY A 9 5.54 -56.77 -36.65
C GLY A 9 4.70 -56.14 -35.53
N PRO A 10 4.29 -56.85 -34.45
CA PRO A 10 3.39 -56.26 -33.46
C PRO A 10 4.11 -55.47 -32.35
N VAL A 11 5.26 -55.96 -31.87
CA VAL A 11 5.89 -55.46 -30.64
C VAL A 11 6.61 -54.11 -30.86
N THR A 12 7.24 -53.93 -32.02
CA THR A 12 7.95 -52.69 -32.36
C THR A 12 6.97 -51.55 -32.68
N VAL A 13 5.88 -51.85 -33.38
CA VAL A 13 4.85 -50.87 -33.75
C VAL A 13 4.04 -50.43 -32.53
N THR A 14 3.69 -51.35 -31.62
CA THR A 14 2.97 -51.03 -30.38
C THR A 14 3.82 -50.17 -29.44
N GLY A 15 5.12 -50.45 -29.32
CA GLY A 15 6.05 -49.64 -28.54
C GLY A 15 6.21 -48.21 -29.09
N LEU A 16 6.37 -48.07 -30.41
CA LEU A 16 6.45 -46.76 -31.07
C LEU A 16 5.14 -45.95 -30.92
N PHE A 17 3.99 -46.59 -31.08
CA PHE A 17 2.69 -45.95 -30.90
C PHE A 17 2.47 -45.49 -29.45
N GLY A 18 2.88 -46.29 -28.46
CA GLY A 18 2.84 -45.90 -27.04
C GLY A 18 3.69 -44.67 -26.73
N ILE A 19 4.90 -44.56 -27.30
CA ILE A 19 5.77 -43.39 -27.14
C ILE A 19 5.15 -42.13 -27.77
N ILE A 20 4.51 -42.28 -28.93
CA ILE A 20 3.81 -41.17 -29.61
C ILE A 20 2.62 -40.69 -28.77
N LEU A 21 1.80 -41.60 -28.24
CA LEU A 21 0.69 -41.25 -27.35
C LEU A 21 1.15 -40.58 -26.06
N TRP A 22 2.22 -41.08 -25.44
CA TRP A 22 2.79 -40.46 -24.25
C TRP A 22 3.31 -39.04 -24.52
N ARG A 23 3.97 -38.81 -25.67
CA ARG A 23 4.42 -37.46 -26.08
C ARG A 23 3.25 -36.52 -26.36
N LEU A 24 2.17 -37.02 -26.96
CA LEU A 24 0.94 -36.23 -27.17
C LEU A 24 0.28 -35.85 -25.84
N GLN A 25 0.12 -36.80 -24.91
CA GLN A 25 -0.45 -36.55 -23.59
C GLN A 25 0.41 -35.62 -22.74
N ALA A 26 1.74 -35.76 -22.78
CA ALA A 26 2.66 -34.85 -22.10
C ALA A 26 2.55 -33.42 -22.68
N ALA A 27 2.48 -33.29 -24.01
CA ALA A 27 2.27 -31.99 -24.66
C ALA A 27 0.89 -31.39 -24.36
N ASP A 28 -0.15 -32.21 -24.20
CA ASP A 28 -1.48 -31.76 -23.78
C ASP A 28 -1.52 -31.31 -22.31
N ALA A 29 -0.83 -32.06 -21.43
CA ALA A 29 -0.68 -31.69 -20.02
C ALA A 29 0.09 -30.38 -19.87
N ASP A 30 1.19 -30.20 -20.60
CA ASP A 30 1.98 -28.97 -20.62
C ASP A 30 1.17 -27.80 -21.17
N ARG A 31 0.42 -28.00 -22.27
CA ARG A 31 -0.48 -26.96 -22.81
C ARG A 31 -1.56 -26.57 -21.81
N LYS A 32 -2.14 -27.53 -21.10
CA LYS A 32 -3.18 -27.27 -20.08
C LYS A 32 -2.60 -26.54 -18.87
N ALA A 33 -1.42 -26.94 -18.39
CA ALA A 33 -0.72 -26.29 -17.27
C ALA A 33 -0.29 -24.86 -17.62
N ASN A 34 0.19 -24.63 -18.84
CA ASN A 34 0.57 -23.30 -19.32
C ASN A 34 -0.65 -22.38 -19.51
N ARG A 35 -1.77 -22.91 -20.01
CA ARG A 35 -3.05 -22.17 -20.06
C ARG A 35 -3.54 -21.82 -18.66
N ALA A 36 -3.56 -22.76 -17.73
CA ALA A 36 -3.98 -22.50 -16.35
C ALA A 36 -3.14 -21.42 -15.67
N LYS A 37 -1.81 -21.43 -15.87
CA LYS A 37 -0.92 -20.36 -15.37
C LYS A 37 -1.16 -19.02 -16.08
N SER A 38 -1.46 -19.05 -17.37
CA SER A 38 -1.82 -17.85 -18.14
C SER A 38 -3.13 -17.25 -17.64
N ASP A 39 -4.15 -18.08 -17.41
CA ASP A 39 -5.46 -17.67 -16.92
C ASP A 39 -5.36 -17.10 -15.49
N GLU A 40 -4.54 -17.72 -14.62
CA GLU A 40 -4.26 -17.21 -13.28
C GLU A 40 -3.55 -15.84 -13.31
N ARG A 41 -2.58 -15.66 -14.22
CA ARG A 41 -1.90 -14.36 -14.42
C ARG A 41 -2.88 -13.31 -14.94
N MET A 42 -3.74 -13.67 -15.88
CA MET A 42 -4.77 -12.79 -16.41
C MET A 42 -5.77 -12.37 -15.34
N ALA A 43 -6.27 -13.32 -14.54
CA ALA A 43 -7.18 -13.02 -13.43
C ALA A 43 -6.53 -12.10 -12.37
N ARG A 44 -5.22 -12.25 -12.11
CA ARG A 44 -4.47 -11.34 -11.22
C ARG A 44 -4.30 -9.95 -11.82
N ILE A 45 -4.03 -9.85 -13.13
CA ILE A 45 -3.94 -8.57 -13.84
C ILE A 45 -5.29 -7.87 -13.79
N GLU A 46 -6.39 -8.57 -14.10
CA GLU A 46 -7.75 -8.03 -14.04
C GLU A 46 -8.12 -7.55 -12.63
N ALA A 47 -7.85 -8.36 -11.60
CA ALA A 47 -8.09 -7.97 -10.21
C ALA A 47 -7.25 -6.76 -9.79
N ASN A 48 -6.00 -6.67 -10.22
CA ASN A 48 -5.15 -5.50 -9.95
C ASN A 48 -5.61 -4.26 -10.73
N THR A 49 -6.07 -4.41 -11.97
CA THR A 49 -6.62 -3.29 -12.76
C THR A 49 -7.93 -2.76 -12.18
N ALA A 50 -8.79 -3.62 -11.65
CA ALA A 50 -10.02 -3.22 -10.97
C ALA A 50 -9.71 -2.44 -9.68
N LYS A 51 -8.71 -2.87 -8.90
CA LYS A 51 -8.23 -2.13 -7.72
C LYS A 51 -7.60 -0.79 -8.08
N LEU A 52 -6.85 -0.71 -9.19
CA LEU A 52 -6.32 0.57 -9.67
C LEU A 52 -7.44 1.56 -10.00
N ALA A 53 -8.49 1.11 -10.68
CA ALA A 53 -9.63 1.97 -11.01
C ALA A 53 -10.39 2.48 -9.77
N ASP A 54 -10.47 1.66 -8.73
CA ASP A 54 -11.06 2.05 -7.44
C ASP A 54 -10.19 3.08 -6.71
N HIS A 55 -8.87 2.88 -6.69
CA HIS A 55 -7.94 3.87 -6.13
C HIS A 55 -7.95 5.19 -6.93
N ASP A 56 -8.08 5.15 -8.26
CA ASP A 56 -8.20 6.35 -9.09
C ASP A 56 -9.47 7.15 -8.74
N LEU A 57 -10.56 6.46 -8.39
CA LEU A 57 -11.78 7.09 -7.88
C LEU A 57 -11.57 7.71 -6.51
N GLU A 58 -10.89 7.01 -5.59
CA GLU A 58 -10.53 7.58 -4.28
C GLU A 58 -9.66 8.83 -4.43
N LEU A 59 -8.65 8.80 -5.29
CA LEU A 59 -7.79 9.95 -5.60
C LEU A 59 -8.60 11.11 -6.15
N ALA A 60 -9.55 10.86 -7.07
CA ALA A 60 -10.42 11.89 -7.62
C ALA A 60 -11.29 12.56 -6.54
N THR A 61 -11.84 11.76 -5.61
CA THR A 61 -12.63 12.31 -4.49
C THR A 61 -11.77 13.11 -3.51
N LEU A 62 -10.54 12.67 -3.23
CA LEU A 62 -9.60 13.40 -2.39
C LEU A 62 -9.18 14.72 -3.04
N THR A 63 -8.95 14.75 -4.35
CA THR A 63 -8.64 15.98 -5.08
C THR A 63 -9.79 16.97 -5.07
N ASP A 64 -11.04 16.52 -5.22
CA ASP A 64 -12.24 17.36 -5.15
C ASP A 64 -12.46 17.93 -3.74
N ILE A 65 -12.22 17.11 -2.71
CA ILE A 65 -12.24 17.57 -1.30
C ILE A 65 -11.14 18.61 -1.06
N MET A 66 -9.92 18.39 -1.59
CA MET A 66 -8.82 19.34 -1.50
C MET A 66 -9.12 20.66 -2.22
N GLU A 67 -9.75 20.61 -3.38
CA GLU A 67 -10.09 21.81 -4.17
C GLU A 67 -11.19 22.62 -3.49
N LYS A 68 -12.24 21.96 -2.99
CA LYS A 68 -13.29 22.60 -2.17
C LYS A 68 -12.75 23.16 -0.87
N LEU A 69 -11.82 22.46 -0.23
CA LEU A 69 -11.09 22.97 0.92
C LEU A 69 -10.31 24.23 0.53
N LYS A 70 -9.54 24.21 -0.56
CA LYS A 70 -8.75 25.35 -1.04
C LYS A 70 -9.62 26.58 -1.34
N GLU A 71 -10.72 26.42 -2.05
CA GLU A 71 -11.66 27.52 -2.33
C GLU A 71 -12.29 28.07 -1.05
N GLY A 72 -12.69 27.20 -0.12
CA GLY A 72 -13.22 27.60 1.19
C GLY A 72 -12.16 28.24 2.10
N ILE A 73 -10.89 27.89 1.93
CA ILE A 73 -9.75 28.43 2.67
C ILE A 73 -9.41 29.84 2.20
N ASP A 74 -9.47 30.10 0.89
CA ASP A 74 -9.15 31.40 0.30
C ASP A 74 -10.27 32.44 0.53
N THR A 75 -11.53 32.01 0.64
CA THR A 75 -12.67 32.90 0.95
C THR A 75 -12.97 33.03 2.45
N ASN A 76 -12.59 32.05 3.28
CA ASN A 76 -13.00 31.97 4.69
C ASN A 76 -11.77 31.78 5.61
N GLY A 77 -11.01 32.85 5.83
CA GLY A 77 -9.78 32.84 6.65
C GLY A 77 -9.95 32.29 8.08
N GLU A 78 -11.17 32.33 8.63
CA GLU A 78 -11.58 31.70 9.90
C GLU A 78 -11.61 30.16 9.82
N GLY A 79 -12.14 29.59 8.73
CA GLY A 79 -12.26 28.13 8.55
C GLY A 79 -10.91 27.45 8.39
N PHE A 80 -10.01 28.06 7.60
CA PHE A 80 -8.64 27.58 7.46
C PHE A 80 -7.88 27.54 8.79
N LYS A 81 -8.10 28.55 9.65
CA LYS A 81 -7.49 28.63 10.97
C LYS A 81 -7.92 27.48 11.88
N VAL A 82 -9.19 27.07 11.82
CA VAL A 82 -9.71 25.92 12.59
C VAL A 82 -9.06 24.62 12.12
N ILE A 83 -8.96 24.41 10.81
CA ILE A 83 -8.31 23.21 10.23
C ILE A 83 -6.84 23.15 10.63
N MET A 84 -6.12 24.27 10.51
CA MET A 84 -4.71 24.31 10.87
C MET A 84 -4.48 24.03 12.36
N ARG A 85 -5.37 24.54 13.24
CA ARG A 85 -5.33 24.21 14.67
C ARG A 85 -5.54 22.71 14.91
N TYR A 86 -6.50 22.09 14.22
CA TYR A 86 -6.75 20.65 14.33
C TYR A 86 -5.52 19.83 13.88
N MET A 87 -4.88 20.22 12.77
CA MET A 87 -3.66 19.56 12.27
C MET A 87 -2.51 19.65 13.28
N LEU A 88 -2.27 20.84 13.85
CA LEU A 88 -1.24 21.03 14.88
C LEU A 88 -1.52 20.20 16.14
N GLN A 89 -2.79 20.14 16.57
CA GLN A 89 -3.19 19.30 17.69
C GLN A 89 -2.94 17.82 17.40
N ARG A 90 -3.18 17.38 16.17
CA ARG A 90 -2.99 16.00 15.76
C ARG A 90 -1.50 15.62 15.70
N TYR A 91 -0.66 16.44 15.08
CA TYR A 91 0.79 16.23 15.09
C TYR A 91 1.35 16.20 16.50
N HIS A 92 0.90 17.13 17.35
CA HIS A 92 1.27 17.13 18.76
C HIS A 92 0.91 15.81 19.44
N ALA A 93 -0.34 15.34 19.32
CA ALA A 93 -0.74 14.08 19.91
C ALA A 93 0.06 12.89 19.38
N GLU A 94 0.28 12.81 18.06
CA GLU A 94 1.07 11.75 17.42
C GLU A 94 2.51 11.72 17.94
N TYR A 95 3.20 12.86 17.98
CA TYR A 95 4.60 12.92 18.41
C TYR A 95 4.77 12.72 19.91
N MET A 96 3.81 13.18 20.72
CA MET A 96 3.83 12.92 22.16
C MET A 96 3.60 11.44 22.48
N ILE A 97 2.78 10.74 21.68
CA ILE A 97 2.63 9.27 21.79
C ILE A 97 3.92 8.57 21.34
N GLN A 98 4.52 9.02 20.26
CA GLN A 98 5.77 8.47 19.72
C GLN A 98 6.94 8.64 20.71
N GLY A 99 6.96 9.72 21.50
CA GLY A 99 7.94 9.99 22.56
C GLY A 99 9.31 10.48 22.05
N TYR A 100 9.49 10.57 20.75
CA TYR A 100 10.63 11.18 20.05
C TYR A 100 10.13 11.83 18.77
N ILE A 101 10.95 12.65 18.12
CA ILE A 101 10.61 13.28 16.85
C ILE A 101 11.76 13.12 15.85
N THR A 102 11.46 13.03 14.55
CA THR A 102 12.51 13.12 13.52
C THR A 102 12.74 14.57 13.11
N SER A 103 13.89 14.89 12.53
CA SER A 103 14.20 16.22 11.99
C SER A 103 13.17 16.66 10.95
N HIS A 104 12.65 15.70 10.15
CA HIS A 104 11.59 15.94 9.18
C HIS A 104 10.27 16.34 9.86
N GLN A 105 9.80 15.52 10.81
CA GLN A 105 8.56 15.77 11.57
C GLN A 105 8.62 17.12 12.31
N LEU A 106 9.77 17.45 12.90
CA LEU A 106 9.98 18.73 13.57
C LEU A 106 9.86 19.91 12.60
N THR A 107 10.47 19.78 11.42
CA THR A 107 10.42 20.82 10.38
C THR A 107 8.99 21.02 9.88
N GLU A 108 8.29 19.94 9.54
CA GLU A 108 6.88 19.98 9.09
C GLU A 108 5.98 20.67 10.13
N PHE A 109 6.15 20.32 11.40
CA PHE A 109 5.38 20.95 12.48
C PHE A 109 5.67 22.44 12.61
N LEU A 110 6.95 22.84 12.58
CA LEU A 110 7.33 24.25 12.73
C LEU A 110 6.84 25.11 11.57
N GLU A 111 6.89 24.59 10.35
CA GLU A 111 6.36 25.26 9.17
C GLU A 111 4.84 25.47 9.28
N ALA A 112 4.10 24.41 9.63
CA ALA A 112 2.65 24.51 9.86
C ALA A 112 2.32 25.49 10.99
N TYR A 113 3.11 25.49 12.07
CA TYR A 113 2.94 26.39 13.21
C TYR A 113 3.13 27.86 12.82
N GLU A 114 4.18 28.21 12.08
CA GLU A 114 4.42 29.61 11.70
C GLU A 114 3.33 30.11 10.73
N ILE A 115 2.83 29.27 9.83
CA ILE A 115 1.66 29.61 8.98
C ILE A 115 0.42 29.88 9.85
N TYR A 116 0.12 29.02 10.82
CA TYR A 116 -1.00 29.20 11.74
C TYR A 116 -0.88 30.49 12.55
N LYS A 117 0.30 30.73 13.11
CA LYS A 117 0.61 31.90 13.94
C LYS A 117 0.47 33.20 13.14
N ALA A 118 0.98 33.23 11.90
CA ALA A 118 0.85 34.39 11.01
C ALA A 118 -0.62 34.76 10.73
N LYS A 119 -1.54 33.79 10.76
CA LYS A 119 -2.99 33.98 10.61
C LYS A 119 -3.72 34.29 11.93
N GLY A 120 -3.01 34.77 12.95
CA GLY A 120 -3.58 35.18 14.23
C GLY A 120 -3.95 34.01 15.14
N GLY A 121 -3.18 32.91 15.08
CA GLY A 121 -3.36 31.72 15.91
C GLY A 121 -3.52 32.00 17.41
N ASN A 122 -4.24 31.12 18.11
CA ASN A 122 -4.41 31.21 19.56
C ASN A 122 -3.18 30.70 20.32
N GLY A 123 -3.01 31.13 21.59
CA GLY A 123 -1.84 30.78 22.41
C GLY A 123 -1.67 29.29 22.71
N THR A 124 -2.70 28.46 22.52
CA THR A 124 -2.66 27.01 22.77
C THR A 124 -1.59 26.29 21.93
N ALA A 125 -1.47 26.66 20.65
CA ALA A 125 -0.48 26.02 19.77
C ALA A 125 0.98 26.33 20.17
N LYS A 126 1.20 27.41 20.94
CA LYS A 126 2.54 27.75 21.46
C LYS A 126 3.02 26.70 22.46
N GLY A 127 2.14 26.22 23.34
CA GLY A 127 2.46 25.15 24.28
C GLY A 127 2.84 23.85 23.55
N TRP A 128 2.06 23.47 22.54
CA TRP A 128 2.37 22.29 21.71
C TRP A 128 3.73 22.39 21.02
N LYS A 129 4.08 23.57 20.50
CA LYS A 129 5.42 23.81 19.94
C LYS A 129 6.51 23.59 20.99
N GLU A 130 6.35 24.17 22.17
CA GLU A 130 7.34 24.06 23.25
C GLU A 130 7.53 22.59 23.66
N GLU A 131 6.44 21.84 23.80
CA GLU A 131 6.47 20.42 24.13
C GLU A 131 7.14 19.58 23.03
N ILE A 132 6.81 19.81 21.76
CA ILE A 132 7.43 19.11 20.62
C ILE A 132 8.92 19.44 20.51
N CYS A 133 9.30 20.71 20.65
CA CYS A 133 10.71 21.11 20.61
C CYS A 133 11.53 20.55 21.79
N ALA A 134 10.89 20.09 22.85
CA ALA A 134 11.55 19.42 23.97
C ALA A 134 11.77 17.91 23.74
N LEU A 135 11.15 17.32 22.71
CA LEU A 135 11.38 15.92 22.36
C LEU A 135 12.80 15.70 21.83
N SER A 136 13.36 14.53 22.12
CA SER A 136 14.64 14.13 21.54
C SER A 136 14.49 13.88 20.04
N VAL A 137 15.39 14.46 19.25
CA VAL A 137 15.46 14.21 17.80
C VAL A 137 16.14 12.87 17.53
N ARG A 138 15.47 11.97 16.79
CA ARG A 138 15.91 10.60 16.51
C ARG A 138 15.63 10.23 15.06
N ASP A 139 16.57 10.54 14.18
CA ASP A 139 16.50 10.19 12.74
C ASP A 139 16.92 8.75 12.45
N ASP A 140 17.50 8.07 13.43
CA ASP A 140 17.87 6.66 13.37
C ASP A 140 16.67 5.70 13.47
N LEU A 141 15.52 6.21 13.90
CA LEU A 141 14.28 5.44 14.06
C LEU A 141 13.31 5.77 12.91
N HIS A 142 12.69 4.74 12.32
CA HIS A 142 11.59 4.95 11.39
C HIS A 142 10.28 5.05 12.18
N PRO A 143 9.61 6.22 12.20
CA PRO A 143 8.35 6.34 12.90
C PRO A 143 7.29 5.45 12.27
N GLY A 144 6.68 4.59 13.08
CA GLY A 144 5.47 3.84 12.74
C GLY A 144 4.21 4.68 12.98
N ASN A 145 3.05 4.22 12.50
CA ASN A 145 1.79 4.88 12.85
C ASN A 145 1.47 4.60 14.33
N PRO A 146 1.53 5.60 15.24
CA PRO A 146 1.46 5.34 16.68
C PRO A 146 0.11 4.75 17.10
N TYR A 147 -0.97 5.11 16.39
CA TYR A 147 -2.30 4.58 16.66
C TYR A 147 -2.40 3.09 16.32
N LEU A 148 -1.80 2.66 15.21
CA LEU A 148 -1.80 1.24 14.82
C LEU A 148 -1.01 0.39 15.81
N GLU A 149 0.09 0.92 16.34
CA GLU A 149 0.89 0.22 17.35
C GLU A 149 0.13 0.04 18.67
N MET A 150 -0.63 1.04 19.10
CA MET A 150 -1.52 0.92 20.26
C MET A 150 -2.59 -0.17 20.08
N PHE A 151 -3.11 -0.36 18.86
CA PHE A 151 -4.09 -1.42 18.58
C PHE A 151 -3.45 -2.82 18.58
N LYS A 152 -2.23 -2.96 18.05
CA LYS A 152 -1.50 -4.24 18.06
C LYS A 152 -1.23 -4.72 19.48
N ASN A 153 -0.76 -3.82 20.34
CA ASN A 153 -0.42 -4.15 21.73
C ASN A 153 -1.65 -4.53 22.58
N LYS A 154 -2.86 -4.06 22.24
CA LYS A 154 -4.11 -4.50 22.88
C LYS A 154 -4.55 -5.92 22.48
N GLY A 155 -4.08 -6.44 21.35
CA GLY A 155 -4.38 -7.80 20.89
C GLY A 155 -3.51 -8.88 21.52
N GLU A 156 -2.37 -8.51 22.12
CA GLU A 156 -1.37 -9.42 22.69
C GLU A 156 -1.57 -9.71 24.18
N THR A 157 -2.48 -9.02 24.86
CA THR A 157 -2.99 -9.43 26.18
C THR A 157 -4.02 -10.55 26.02
N LYS A 158 -3.55 -11.79 25.89
CA LYS A 158 -4.31 -13.01 26.18
C LYS A 158 -3.48 -13.96 27.03
#